data_AF-A0A4R8EI27-F1
#
_entry.id   AF-A0A4R8EI27-F1
#
_cell.length_a   1.000
_cell.length_b   1.000
_cell.length_c   1.000
_cell.angle_alpha   90.00
_cell.angle_beta   90.00
_cell.angle_gamma   90.00
#
_symmetry.space_group_name_H-M   'P 1'
#
loop_
_entity.id
_entity.type
_entity.pdbx_description
1 polymer ?
#
loop_
_entity_poly.entity_id
_entity_poly.type
_entity_poly.pdbx_seq_one_letter_code
_entity_poly.pdbx_strand_id
1 'polypeptide(L)'
;MKKISLLALTICLIFTACNADENIIVKNNKVENDLVTKNEDSKNLEKLYNEIIELSMSNTECTGEWEFVAIGSKPCGGPEKYIPYSLKINLTNFLAKVNTYNLQQKDFNEKWNITSTCVVTPKPISVNCMNGKPTLLYESDKFEEEQNLKKMYNEIITLSKNSDSCTGNWHFTAIGSKPCGGPEGYIPYSLQINTNDFLAKVNIYNSTKMAFNDKWKITSSCEIAPKPESAKCINGKATLLYESDRDTEKQNLQKMYDEIIALSSSSTSCDGDWNFTAIGSKPCGGPEKYIPYSLQINTVEFLNKVNFYNIAEMEFNEKWNIFSNCDFVTKPKSVVCVNGKATLVYN
;
A
#
# COMPACT_ATOMS: atom_id res chain seq x y z
N MET A 1 -76.45 -5.40 -25.89
CA MET A 1 -76.22 -6.67 -26.61
C MET A 1 -74.91 -7.25 -26.07
N LYS A 2 -74.77 -8.43 -25.48
CA LYS A 2 -75.53 -9.69 -25.44
C LYS A 2 -75.43 -10.27 -24.02
N LYS A 3 -76.51 -10.95 -23.61
CA LYS A 3 -76.64 -11.78 -22.41
C LYS A 3 -75.83 -13.07 -22.57
N ILE A 4 -75.19 -13.56 -21.50
CA ILE A 4 -74.83 -14.98 -21.31
C ILE A 4 -75.04 -15.25 -19.81
N SER A 5 -76.22 -15.71 -19.40
CA SER A 5 -76.75 -17.08 -19.44
C SER A 5 -76.33 -17.87 -18.20
N LEU A 6 -77.26 -17.86 -17.25
CA LEU A 6 -77.51 -18.88 -16.25
C LEU A 6 -77.44 -20.28 -16.89
N LEU A 7 -76.69 -21.20 -16.28
CA LEU A 7 -76.96 -22.63 -16.40
C LEU A 7 -77.01 -23.21 -15.00
N ALA A 8 -78.22 -23.49 -14.54
CA ALA A 8 -78.48 -24.31 -13.38
C ALA A 8 -78.21 -25.78 -13.75
N LEU A 9 -77.42 -26.47 -12.95
CA LEU A 9 -77.44 -27.93 -12.89
C LEU A 9 -77.62 -28.33 -11.42
N THR A 10 -78.86 -28.66 -11.10
CA THR A 10 -79.26 -29.45 -9.94
C THR A 10 -78.66 -30.85 -10.01
N ILE A 11 -78.19 -31.41 -8.89
CA ILE A 11 -78.59 -32.75 -8.40
C ILE A 11 -77.94 -33.09 -7.04
N CYS A 12 -78.83 -33.51 -6.15
CA CYS A 12 -78.73 -34.32 -4.93
C CYS A 12 -77.50 -34.26 -4.02
N LEU A 13 -77.78 -33.74 -2.82
CA LEU A 13 -77.33 -34.28 -1.54
C LEU A 13 -77.38 -35.82 -1.52
N ILE A 14 -76.23 -36.46 -1.43
CA ILE A 14 -76.10 -37.76 -0.78
C ILE A 14 -75.35 -37.49 0.52
N PHE A 15 -76.08 -37.54 1.63
CA PHE A 15 -75.48 -37.71 2.94
C PHE A 15 -74.81 -39.09 2.95
N THR A 16 -73.49 -39.10 2.81
CA THR A 16 -72.68 -40.16 3.39
C THR A 16 -72.11 -39.60 4.68
N ALA A 17 -72.73 -39.98 5.79
CA ALA A 17 -72.05 -39.92 7.07
C ALA A 17 -70.82 -40.84 6.94
N CYS A 18 -69.63 -40.24 6.91
CA CYS A 18 -68.42 -40.90 7.37
C CYS A 18 -67.99 -40.16 8.63
N ASN A 19 -67.73 -40.97 9.65
CA ASN A 19 -67.45 -40.58 11.02
C ASN A 19 -66.51 -39.37 11.06
N ALA A 20 -66.73 -38.46 12.01
CA ALA A 20 -65.66 -37.57 12.44
C ALA A 20 -64.48 -38.48 12.78
N ASP A 21 -63.47 -38.47 11.92
CA ASP A 21 -62.25 -39.21 12.11
C ASP A 21 -61.66 -38.71 13.44
N GLU A 22 -61.63 -39.57 14.46
CA GLU A 22 -60.77 -39.34 15.64
C GLU A 22 -59.35 -38.98 15.18
N ASN A 23 -58.93 -39.46 14.00
CA ASN A 23 -57.68 -39.10 13.34
C ASN A 23 -57.52 -37.61 12.98
N ILE A 24 -58.58 -36.85 12.69
CA ILE A 24 -58.46 -35.40 12.39
C ILE A 24 -58.32 -34.62 13.69
N ILE A 25 -59.10 -34.94 14.73
CA ILE A 25 -59.02 -34.29 16.04
C ILE A 25 -57.69 -34.63 16.72
N VAL A 26 -57.22 -35.88 16.63
CA VAL A 26 -55.92 -36.30 17.15
C VAL A 26 -54.76 -35.68 16.38
N LYS A 27 -54.85 -35.53 15.04
CA LYS A 27 -53.83 -34.81 14.26
C LYS A 27 -53.82 -33.32 14.58
N ASN A 28 -54.99 -32.69 14.73
CA ASN A 28 -55.08 -31.27 15.08
C ASN A 28 -54.56 -31.01 16.49
N ASN A 29 -54.94 -31.83 17.48
CA ASN A 29 -54.43 -31.74 18.86
C ASN A 29 -52.92 -32.03 18.94
N LYS A 30 -52.42 -32.99 18.15
CA LYS A 30 -50.98 -33.28 18.07
C LYS A 30 -50.21 -32.13 17.45
N VAL A 31 -50.70 -31.57 16.34
CA VAL A 31 -50.08 -30.41 15.67
C VAL A 31 -50.10 -29.18 16.57
N GLU A 32 -51.20 -28.94 17.30
CA GLU A 32 -51.31 -27.85 18.26
C GLU A 32 -50.36 -28.04 19.45
N ASN A 33 -50.27 -29.25 20.01
CA ASN A 33 -49.34 -29.56 21.10
C ASN A 33 -47.86 -29.50 20.66
N ASP A 34 -47.53 -29.99 19.47
CA ASP A 34 -46.19 -29.91 18.88
C ASP A 34 -45.79 -28.44 18.63
N LEU A 35 -46.73 -27.61 18.17
CA LEU A 35 -46.51 -26.17 17.98
C LEU A 35 -46.29 -25.43 19.30
N VAL A 36 -47.09 -25.72 20.33
CA VAL A 36 -46.92 -25.16 21.68
C VAL A 36 -45.56 -25.55 22.25
N THR A 37 -45.16 -26.82 22.11
CA THR A 37 -43.87 -27.32 22.60
C THR A 37 -42.68 -26.68 21.86
N LYS A 38 -42.78 -26.55 20.52
CA LYS A 38 -41.75 -25.88 19.72
C LYS A 38 -41.57 -24.42 20.13
N ASN A 39 -42.67 -23.72 20.40
CA ASN A 39 -42.64 -22.34 20.84
C ASN A 39 -41.96 -22.19 22.21
N GLU A 40 -42.19 -23.12 23.14
CA GLU A 40 -41.55 -23.12 24.45
C GLU A 40 -40.03 -23.39 24.35
N ASP A 41 -39.62 -24.39 23.56
CA ASP A 41 -38.19 -24.65 23.31
C ASP A 41 -37.50 -23.43 22.70
N SER A 42 -38.16 -22.76 21.75
CA SER A 42 -37.64 -21.54 21.12
C SER A 42 -37.48 -20.38 22.11
N LYS A 43 -38.43 -20.20 23.03
CA LYS A 43 -38.36 -19.17 24.09
C LYS A 43 -37.21 -19.45 25.07
N ASN A 44 -36.98 -20.70 25.43
CA ASN A 44 -35.87 -21.08 26.30
C ASN A 44 -34.51 -20.80 25.66
N LEU A 45 -34.37 -21.08 24.36
CA LEU A 45 -33.19 -20.70 23.58
C LEU A 45 -33.01 -19.18 23.53
N GLU A 46 -34.08 -18.43 23.27
CA GLU A 46 -34.05 -16.96 23.22
C GLU A 46 -33.60 -16.37 24.57
N LYS A 47 -34.13 -16.90 25.69
CA LYS A 47 -33.72 -16.50 27.03
C LYS A 47 -32.23 -16.72 27.26
N LEU A 48 -31.72 -17.92 26.94
CA LEU A 48 -30.31 -18.23 27.11
C LEU A 48 -29.42 -17.36 26.21
N TYR A 49 -29.85 -17.10 24.97
CA TYR A 49 -29.17 -16.18 24.07
C TYR A 49 -29.09 -14.76 24.66
N ASN A 50 -30.18 -14.24 25.19
CA ASN A 50 -30.20 -12.91 25.80
C ASN A 50 -29.26 -12.82 27.02
N GLU A 51 -29.25 -13.84 27.89
CA GLU A 51 -28.29 -13.92 28.99
C GLU A 51 -26.83 -13.89 28.49
N ILE A 52 -26.54 -14.58 27.37
CA ILE A 52 -25.19 -14.57 26.78
C ILE A 52 -24.82 -13.18 26.26
N ILE A 53 -25.74 -12.47 25.59
CA ILE A 53 -25.48 -11.12 25.08
C ILE A 53 -25.29 -10.13 26.22
N GLU A 54 -26.10 -10.21 27.27
CA GLU A 54 -25.95 -9.39 28.47
C GLU A 54 -24.58 -9.62 29.13
N LEU A 55 -24.15 -10.88 29.25
CA LEU A 55 -22.83 -11.23 29.78
C LEU A 55 -21.70 -10.74 28.87
N SER A 56 -21.81 -10.93 27.54
CA SER A 56 -20.76 -10.57 26.59
C SER A 56 -20.49 -9.06 26.58
N MET A 57 -21.52 -8.27 26.88
CA MET A 57 -21.48 -6.81 26.95
C MET A 57 -21.37 -6.26 28.38
N SER A 58 -21.25 -7.13 29.39
CA SER A 58 -21.16 -6.70 30.80
C SER A 58 -19.82 -6.03 31.10
N ASN A 59 -19.87 -4.95 31.88
CA ASN A 59 -18.72 -4.12 32.30
C ASN A 59 -17.91 -3.43 31.20
N THR A 60 -18.25 -2.14 31.01
CA THR A 60 -17.40 -1.00 30.59
C THR A 60 -17.24 -0.70 29.11
N GLU A 61 -17.10 0.61 28.84
CA GLU A 61 -16.75 1.25 27.57
C GLU A 61 -15.71 0.43 26.80
N CYS A 62 -15.84 0.35 25.47
CA CYS A 62 -14.92 -0.37 24.61
C CYS A 62 -13.50 0.26 24.67
N THR A 63 -12.73 -0.16 25.67
CA THR A 63 -11.42 0.39 26.07
C THR A 63 -10.43 -0.72 26.44
N GLY A 64 -10.87 -1.99 26.46
CA GLY A 64 -10.08 -3.16 26.86
C GLY A 64 -9.81 -4.14 25.72
N GLU A 65 -9.32 -5.32 26.09
CA GLU A 65 -9.11 -6.45 25.18
C GLU A 65 -10.45 -7.16 24.92
N TRP A 66 -10.85 -7.19 23.65
CA TRP A 66 -12.08 -7.83 23.19
C TRP A 66 -11.75 -8.98 22.25
N GLU A 67 -12.50 -10.06 22.37
CA GLU A 67 -12.45 -11.21 21.47
C GLU A 67 -13.83 -11.49 20.91
N PHE A 68 -13.93 -12.48 20.03
CA PHE A 68 -15.19 -12.94 19.47
C PHE A 68 -15.34 -14.45 19.62
N VAL A 69 -16.59 -14.89 19.76
CA VAL A 69 -16.93 -16.31 19.87
C VAL A 69 -18.03 -16.67 18.88
N ALA A 70 -17.95 -17.88 18.36
CA ALA A 70 -18.97 -18.50 17.53
C ALA A 70 -20.22 -18.82 18.37
N ILE A 71 -21.38 -18.33 17.94
CA ILE A 71 -22.66 -18.59 18.62
C ILE A 71 -23.70 -19.16 17.65
N GLY A 72 -24.44 -20.11 18.18
CA GLY A 72 -25.42 -20.92 17.48
C GLY A 72 -24.82 -22.11 16.73
N SER A 73 -25.69 -22.97 16.24
CA SER A 73 -25.39 -24.15 15.43
C SER A 73 -26.34 -24.20 14.26
N LYS A 74 -25.84 -24.02 13.03
CA LYS A 74 -26.66 -24.17 11.82
C LYS A 74 -26.96 -25.65 11.57
N PRO A 75 -28.14 -26.00 11.00
CA PRO A 75 -28.49 -27.38 10.63
C PRO A 75 -27.45 -28.13 9.79
N CYS A 76 -26.73 -27.44 8.90
CA CYS A 76 -25.67 -28.02 8.08
C CYS A 76 -24.25 -27.76 8.58
N GLY A 77 -24.11 -27.38 9.85
CA GLY A 77 -22.82 -27.19 10.50
C GLY A 77 -22.31 -25.74 10.47
N GLY A 78 -21.40 -25.46 11.41
CA GLY A 78 -20.88 -24.12 11.65
C GLY A 78 -21.82 -23.23 12.48
N PRO A 79 -21.35 -22.06 12.91
CA PRO A 79 -22.13 -21.18 13.75
C PRO A 79 -23.18 -20.39 12.98
N GLU A 80 -24.18 -19.91 13.69
CA GLU A 80 -25.15 -18.98 13.13
C GLU A 80 -24.51 -17.62 12.88
N LYS A 81 -23.77 -17.11 13.87
CA LYS A 81 -23.04 -15.83 13.83
C LYS A 81 -21.86 -15.83 14.80
N TYR A 82 -21.14 -14.72 14.83
CA TYR A 82 -20.14 -14.43 15.85
C TYR A 82 -20.60 -13.26 16.69
N ILE A 83 -20.23 -13.25 17.97
CA ILE A 83 -20.49 -12.13 18.88
C ILE A 83 -19.18 -11.69 19.55
N PRO A 84 -18.97 -10.38 19.75
CA PRO A 84 -17.86 -9.90 20.54
C PRO A 84 -18.12 -10.09 22.04
N TYR A 85 -17.06 -10.31 22.81
CA TYR A 85 -17.10 -10.37 24.26
C TYR A 85 -15.85 -9.72 24.87
N SER A 86 -16.02 -9.09 26.02
CA SER A 86 -14.91 -8.49 26.77
C SER A 86 -14.11 -9.57 27.48
N LEU A 87 -12.78 -9.52 27.42
CA LEU A 87 -11.92 -10.45 28.18
C LEU A 87 -11.97 -10.23 29.69
N LYS A 88 -12.64 -9.17 30.16
CA LYS A 88 -12.77 -8.82 31.59
C LYS A 88 -13.95 -9.52 32.29
N ILE A 89 -14.78 -10.26 31.56
CA ILE A 89 -15.93 -10.98 32.14
C ILE A 89 -15.48 -12.34 32.72
N ASN A 90 -16.37 -13.04 33.43
CA ASN A 90 -16.12 -14.42 33.84
C ASN A 90 -16.13 -15.35 32.61
N LEU A 91 -14.95 -15.53 32.00
CA LEU A 91 -14.77 -16.29 30.75
C LEU A 91 -15.26 -17.74 30.87
N THR A 92 -14.98 -18.41 31.99
CA THR A 92 -15.40 -19.80 32.19
C THR A 92 -16.92 -19.93 32.19
N ASN A 93 -17.63 -19.06 32.92
CA ASN A 93 -19.09 -19.08 32.95
C ASN A 93 -19.69 -18.70 31.59
N PHE A 94 -19.16 -17.65 30.97
CA PHE A 94 -19.61 -17.16 29.68
C PHE A 94 -19.47 -18.22 28.57
N LEU A 95 -18.27 -18.79 28.42
CA LEU A 95 -18.00 -19.80 27.39
C LEU A 95 -18.79 -21.10 27.64
N ALA A 96 -19.01 -21.47 28.91
CA ALA A 96 -19.89 -22.59 29.24
C ALA A 96 -21.33 -22.34 28.76
N LYS A 97 -21.89 -21.16 28.99
CA LYS A 97 -23.22 -20.78 28.49
C LYS A 97 -23.31 -20.77 26.97
N VAL A 98 -22.29 -20.25 26.28
CA VAL A 98 -22.21 -20.29 24.81
C VAL A 98 -22.22 -21.73 24.31
N ASN A 99 -21.43 -22.61 24.92
CA ASN A 99 -21.42 -24.03 24.54
C ASN A 99 -22.78 -24.71 24.80
N THR A 100 -23.40 -24.45 25.95
CA THR A 100 -24.75 -24.96 26.25
C THR A 100 -25.77 -24.49 25.22
N TYR A 101 -25.75 -23.20 24.85
CA TYR A 101 -26.65 -22.67 23.83
C TYR A 101 -26.43 -23.34 22.47
N ASN A 102 -25.17 -23.49 22.03
CA ASN A 102 -24.85 -24.11 20.74
C ASN A 102 -25.35 -25.56 20.67
N LEU A 103 -25.19 -26.32 21.75
CA LEU A 103 -25.71 -27.70 21.85
C LEU A 103 -27.23 -27.73 21.85
N GLN A 104 -27.89 -26.90 22.66
CA GLN A 104 -29.35 -26.85 22.72
C GLN A 104 -29.97 -26.40 21.39
N GLN A 105 -29.34 -25.46 20.67
CA GLN A 105 -29.83 -25.05 19.35
C GLN A 105 -29.63 -26.16 18.31
N LYS A 106 -28.55 -26.94 18.41
CA LYS A 106 -28.35 -28.12 17.57
C LYS A 106 -29.45 -29.16 17.81
N ASP A 107 -29.72 -29.50 19.07
CA ASP A 107 -30.77 -30.44 19.45
C ASP A 107 -32.15 -29.95 19.00
N PHE A 108 -32.42 -28.64 19.12
CA PHE A 108 -33.63 -28.01 18.60
C PHE A 108 -33.76 -28.16 17.07
N ASN A 109 -32.68 -27.94 16.32
CA ASN A 109 -32.68 -28.08 14.87
C ASN A 109 -32.98 -29.51 14.44
N GLU A 110 -32.37 -30.49 15.10
CA GLU A 110 -32.59 -31.92 14.86
C GLU A 110 -34.03 -32.32 15.22
N LYS A 111 -34.50 -31.92 16.42
CA LYS A 111 -35.86 -32.20 16.90
C LYS A 111 -36.95 -31.68 15.97
N TRP A 112 -36.77 -30.47 15.45
CA TRP A 112 -37.79 -29.77 14.67
C TRP A 112 -37.55 -29.78 13.15
N ASN A 113 -36.61 -30.59 12.66
CA ASN A 113 -36.22 -30.70 11.26
C ASN A 113 -35.98 -29.33 10.59
N ILE A 114 -35.27 -28.45 11.29
CA ILE A 114 -34.94 -27.12 10.79
C ILE A 114 -33.95 -27.27 9.62
N THR A 115 -34.27 -26.63 8.50
CA THR A 115 -33.41 -26.64 7.30
C THR A 115 -32.66 -25.31 7.17
N SER A 116 -31.55 -25.32 6.43
CA SER A 116 -30.72 -24.14 6.21
C SER A 116 -30.28 -24.06 4.76
N THR A 117 -30.05 -22.84 4.28
CA THR A 117 -29.45 -22.57 2.95
C THR A 117 -27.95 -22.85 2.90
N CYS A 118 -27.33 -23.19 4.04
CA CYS A 118 -25.91 -23.54 4.16
C CYS A 118 -24.93 -22.48 3.67
N VAL A 119 -25.36 -21.22 3.72
CA VAL A 119 -24.48 -20.07 3.55
C VAL A 119 -23.48 -20.06 4.71
N VAL A 120 -22.19 -20.08 4.38
CA VAL A 120 -21.08 -20.03 5.34
C VAL A 120 -21.08 -18.68 6.04
N THR A 121 -21.00 -18.68 7.37
CA THR A 121 -20.80 -17.46 8.16
C THR A 121 -19.32 -17.08 8.12
N PRO A 122 -18.95 -15.90 7.59
CA PRO A 122 -17.55 -15.46 7.57
C PRO A 122 -17.05 -15.32 9.00
N LYS A 123 -15.84 -15.83 9.26
CA LYS A 123 -15.18 -15.69 10.56
C LYS A 123 -14.55 -14.28 10.64
N PRO A 124 -14.82 -13.51 11.70
CA PRO A 124 -14.08 -12.28 11.97
C PRO A 124 -12.58 -12.55 12.13
N ILE A 125 -11.77 -11.52 11.94
CA ILE A 125 -10.34 -11.57 12.22
C ILE A 125 -9.99 -10.94 13.57
N SER A 126 -10.79 -9.98 14.03
CA SER A 126 -10.59 -9.30 15.32
C SER A 126 -11.85 -8.56 15.76
N VAL A 127 -11.80 -7.98 16.96
CA VAL A 127 -12.78 -7.01 17.45
C VAL A 127 -12.10 -5.66 17.60
N ASN A 128 -12.74 -4.60 17.11
CA ASN A 128 -12.28 -3.23 17.28
C ASN A 128 -13.35 -2.37 17.96
N CYS A 129 -12.91 -1.33 18.67
CA CYS A 129 -13.78 -0.38 19.34
C CYS A 129 -14.11 0.79 18.43
N MET A 130 -15.33 0.82 17.88
CA MET A 130 -15.81 1.89 17.02
C MET A 130 -16.94 2.64 17.73
N ASN A 131 -16.79 3.95 17.94
CA ASN A 131 -17.76 4.79 18.64
C ASN A 131 -18.14 4.24 20.04
N GLY A 132 -17.14 3.73 20.78
CA GLY A 132 -17.34 3.13 22.09
C GLY A 132 -18.02 1.76 22.10
N LYS A 133 -18.27 1.15 20.93
CA LYS A 133 -18.90 -0.17 20.80
C LYS A 133 -17.98 -1.20 20.15
N PRO A 134 -17.97 -2.45 20.64
CA PRO A 134 -17.22 -3.53 20.01
C PRO A 134 -17.84 -3.87 18.66
N THR A 135 -17.01 -3.89 17.63
CA THR A 135 -17.38 -4.18 16.25
C THR A 135 -16.47 -5.28 15.72
N LEU A 136 -17.07 -6.33 15.14
CA LEU A 136 -16.33 -7.41 14.49
C LEU A 136 -15.72 -6.89 13.20
N LEU A 137 -14.42 -7.13 13.02
CA LEU A 137 -13.72 -6.83 11.78
C LEU A 137 -13.55 -8.10 10.95
N TYR A 138 -13.83 -7.99 9.65
CA TYR A 138 -13.73 -9.08 8.69
C TYR A 138 -12.64 -8.80 7.65
N GLU A 139 -12.14 -9.85 7.01
CA GLU A 139 -11.17 -9.73 5.92
C GLU A 139 -11.75 -8.93 4.73
N SER A 140 -13.06 -9.00 4.50
CA SER A 140 -13.75 -8.20 3.49
C SER A 140 -13.64 -6.70 3.74
N ASP A 141 -13.72 -6.27 5.00
CA ASP A 141 -13.64 -4.86 5.37
C ASP A 141 -12.23 -4.33 5.13
N LYS A 142 -11.22 -5.16 5.46
CA LYS A 142 -9.81 -4.87 5.17
C LYS A 142 -9.58 -4.73 3.67
N PHE A 143 -10.09 -5.68 2.89
CA PHE A 143 -9.97 -5.67 1.44
C PHE A 143 -10.59 -4.42 0.81
N GLU A 144 -11.79 -4.01 1.26
CA GLU A 144 -12.45 -2.80 0.77
C GLU A 144 -11.63 -1.54 1.07
N GLU A 145 -11.09 -1.41 2.29
CA GLU A 145 -10.22 -0.29 2.66
C GLU A 145 -8.91 -0.27 1.87
N GLU A 146 -8.31 -1.43 1.60
CA GLU A 146 -7.14 -1.55 0.73
C GLU A 146 -7.44 -1.08 -0.70
N GLN A 147 -8.62 -1.40 -1.24
CA GLN A 147 -9.01 -0.91 -2.56
C GLN A 147 -9.21 0.61 -2.56
N ASN A 148 -9.77 1.17 -1.49
CA ASN A 148 -9.92 2.63 -1.35
C ASN A 148 -8.57 3.34 -1.29
N LEU A 149 -7.62 2.82 -0.50
CA LEU A 149 -6.24 3.32 -0.46
C LEU A 149 -5.58 3.25 -1.83
N LYS A 150 -5.74 2.13 -2.55
CA LYS A 150 -5.21 1.96 -3.91
C LYS A 150 -5.80 2.98 -4.87
N LYS A 151 -7.10 3.27 -4.78
CA LYS A 151 -7.76 4.31 -5.60
C LYS A 151 -7.17 5.70 -5.33
N MET A 152 -7.01 6.06 -4.06
CA MET A 152 -6.39 7.34 -3.66
C MET A 152 -4.95 7.45 -4.18
N TYR A 153 -4.15 6.40 -4.02
CA TYR A 153 -2.79 6.37 -4.52
C TYR A 153 -2.72 6.54 -6.05
N ASN A 154 -3.59 5.84 -6.79
CA ASN A 154 -3.64 5.96 -8.25
C ASN A 154 -4.04 7.36 -8.72
N GLU A 155 -4.95 8.03 -8.00
CA GLU A 155 -5.31 9.42 -8.27
C GLU A 155 -4.09 10.35 -8.08
N ILE A 156 -3.36 10.20 -6.97
CA ILE A 156 -2.13 10.95 -6.69
C ILE A 156 -1.08 10.73 -7.78
N ILE A 157 -0.85 9.48 -8.19
CA ILE A 157 0.09 9.14 -9.26
C ILE A 157 -0.32 9.75 -10.60
N THR A 158 -1.62 9.79 -10.88
CA THR A 158 -2.14 10.40 -12.11
C THR A 158 -1.89 11.91 -12.11
N LEU A 159 -2.16 12.59 -11.00
CA LEU A 159 -1.88 14.03 -10.85
C LEU A 159 -0.38 14.35 -10.92
N SER A 160 0.46 13.52 -10.31
CA SER A 160 1.92 13.64 -10.35
C SER A 160 2.48 13.55 -11.79
N LYS A 161 1.84 12.75 -12.65
CA LYS A 161 2.25 12.53 -14.05
C LYS A 161 1.65 13.52 -15.05
N ASN A 162 0.72 14.40 -14.64
CA ASN A 162 -0.11 15.20 -15.53
C ASN A 162 0.62 16.42 -16.16
N SER A 163 1.89 16.25 -16.53
CA SER A 163 2.67 17.26 -17.24
C SER A 163 3.22 16.62 -18.52
N ASP A 164 2.49 16.78 -19.62
CA ASP A 164 2.81 16.20 -20.95
C ASP A 164 4.13 16.71 -21.55
N SER A 165 4.75 17.69 -20.90
CA SER A 165 6.18 17.96 -20.98
C SER A 165 6.68 18.20 -19.56
N CYS A 166 7.80 17.60 -19.13
CA CYS A 166 8.34 17.89 -17.79
C CYS A 166 9.04 19.25 -17.70
N THR A 167 8.55 20.25 -18.45
CA THR A 167 9.02 21.64 -18.38
C THR A 167 8.61 22.25 -17.04
N GLY A 168 9.59 22.72 -16.26
CA GLY A 168 9.35 23.43 -14.99
C GLY A 168 10.14 22.90 -13.80
N ASN A 169 9.93 23.56 -12.65
CA ASN A 169 10.54 23.20 -11.38
C ASN A 169 9.81 22.00 -10.78
N TRP A 170 10.56 20.93 -10.49
CA TRP A 170 10.06 19.71 -9.89
C TRP A 170 10.41 19.66 -8.40
N HIS A 171 9.44 19.23 -7.61
CA HIS A 171 9.57 19.01 -6.18
C HIS A 171 9.22 17.57 -5.88
N PHE A 172 9.39 17.16 -4.63
CA PHE A 172 8.94 15.86 -4.16
C PHE A 172 8.29 15.99 -2.79
N THR A 173 7.42 15.04 -2.48
CA THR A 173 6.80 14.92 -1.16
C THR A 173 6.81 13.47 -0.70
N ALA A 174 6.72 13.28 0.61
CA ALA A 174 6.62 11.98 1.25
C ALA A 174 5.26 11.33 0.95
N ILE A 175 5.24 10.06 0.59
CA ILE A 175 4.03 9.30 0.26
C ILE A 175 3.97 7.99 1.04
N GLY A 176 2.78 7.66 1.52
CA GLY A 176 2.50 6.52 2.37
C GLY A 176 2.91 6.75 3.83
N SER A 177 2.55 5.79 4.67
CA SER A 177 2.93 5.76 6.08
C SER A 177 3.33 4.35 6.44
N LYS A 178 4.54 4.16 6.98
CA LYS A 178 4.97 2.86 7.52
C LYS A 178 4.48 2.72 8.96
N PRO A 179 4.14 1.50 9.42
CA PRO A 179 3.76 1.23 10.81
C PRO A 179 4.75 1.73 11.87
N CYS A 180 6.05 1.69 11.58
CA CYS A 180 7.10 2.16 12.50
C CYS A 180 7.53 3.62 12.28
N GLY A 181 6.76 4.38 11.51
CA GLY A 181 7.03 5.78 11.24
C GLY A 181 7.81 6.01 9.94
N GLY A 182 7.73 7.25 9.46
CA GLY A 182 8.27 7.64 8.16
C GLY A 182 7.40 7.20 6.98
N PRO A 183 7.72 7.70 5.77
CA PRO A 183 6.94 7.39 4.59
C PRO A 183 7.30 6.05 3.96
N GLU A 184 6.41 5.54 3.11
CA GLU A 184 6.69 4.38 2.27
C GLU A 184 7.68 4.71 1.16
N GLY A 185 7.66 5.96 0.69
CA GLY A 185 8.62 6.50 -0.26
C GLY A 185 8.39 7.99 -0.52
N TYR A 186 8.79 8.43 -1.72
CA TYR A 186 8.64 9.80 -2.16
C TYR A 186 8.05 9.83 -3.57
N ILE A 187 7.27 10.87 -3.86
CA ILE A 187 6.66 11.09 -5.16
C ILE A 187 7.05 12.47 -5.70
N PRO A 188 7.55 12.58 -6.94
CA PRO A 188 7.80 13.87 -7.56
C PRO A 188 6.50 14.54 -8.02
N TYR A 189 6.47 15.87 -8.00
CA TYR A 189 5.36 16.65 -8.56
C TYR A 189 5.88 17.97 -9.15
N SER A 190 5.21 18.43 -10.21
CA SER A 190 5.51 19.69 -10.86
C SER A 190 4.88 20.86 -10.11
N LEU A 191 5.52 22.04 -10.08
CA LEU A 191 4.86 23.26 -9.60
C LEU A 191 3.78 23.79 -10.56
N GLN A 192 3.64 23.20 -11.75
CA GLN A 192 2.65 23.60 -12.75
C GLN A 192 1.25 22.99 -12.52
N ILE A 193 1.12 22.02 -11.60
CA ILE A 193 -0.20 21.49 -11.21
C ILE A 193 -0.79 22.33 -10.07
N ASN A 194 -2.05 22.07 -9.72
CA ASN A 194 -2.61 22.60 -8.47
C ASN A 194 -1.94 21.91 -7.27
N THR A 195 -0.84 22.50 -6.79
CA THR A 195 0.01 21.92 -5.73
C THR A 195 -0.73 21.81 -4.40
N ASN A 196 -1.62 22.75 -4.08
CA ASN A 196 -2.40 22.72 -2.84
C ASN A 196 -3.35 21.52 -2.80
N ASP A 197 -4.09 21.27 -3.89
CA ASP A 197 -4.98 20.12 -3.99
C ASP A 197 -4.19 18.80 -3.99
N PHE A 198 -3.10 18.73 -4.76
CA PHE A 198 -2.22 17.56 -4.79
C PHE A 198 -1.68 17.22 -3.40
N LEU A 199 -1.09 18.19 -2.69
CA LEU A 199 -0.53 17.99 -1.35
C LEU A 199 -1.62 17.64 -0.32
N ALA A 200 -2.82 18.21 -0.44
CA ALA A 200 -3.95 17.82 0.40
C ALA A 200 -4.32 16.35 0.19
N LYS A 201 -4.39 15.88 -1.06
CA LYS A 201 -4.66 14.45 -1.36
C LYS A 201 -3.58 13.53 -0.83
N VAL A 202 -2.31 13.91 -0.95
CA VAL A 202 -1.18 13.17 -0.36
C VAL A 202 -1.32 13.08 1.17
N ASN A 203 -1.62 14.19 1.85
CA ASN A 203 -1.78 14.20 3.31
C ASN A 203 -2.95 13.32 3.77
N ILE A 204 -4.08 13.36 3.06
CA ILE A 204 -5.23 12.50 3.34
C ILE A 204 -4.85 11.03 3.12
N TYR A 205 -4.21 10.69 2.01
CA TYR A 205 -3.73 9.32 1.77
C TYR A 205 -2.78 8.83 2.86
N ASN A 206 -1.78 9.63 3.25
CA ASN A 206 -0.82 9.27 4.29
C ASN A 206 -1.51 9.02 5.64
N SER A 207 -2.47 9.89 6.00
CA SER A 207 -3.23 9.78 7.26
C SER A 207 -4.17 8.56 7.24
N THR A 208 -4.86 8.31 6.13
CA THR A 208 -5.72 7.13 5.96
C THR A 208 -4.89 5.85 6.00
N LYS A 209 -3.71 5.84 5.37
CA LYS A 209 -2.80 4.68 5.38
C LYS A 209 -2.28 4.39 6.80
N MET A 210 -1.96 5.43 7.56
CA MET A 210 -1.57 5.30 8.97
C MET A 210 -2.70 4.68 9.81
N ALA A 211 -3.90 5.23 9.73
CA ALA A 211 -5.07 4.69 10.43
C ALA A 211 -5.39 3.24 10.02
N PHE A 212 -5.24 2.90 8.73
CA PHE A 212 -5.36 1.54 8.22
C PHE A 212 -4.32 0.62 8.87
N ASN A 213 -3.04 1.02 8.92
CA ASN A 213 -2.00 0.22 9.54
C ASN A 213 -2.30 -0.07 11.02
N ASP A 214 -2.76 0.96 11.75
CA ASP A 214 -3.09 0.85 13.18
C ASP A 214 -4.32 -0.03 13.43
N LYS A 215 -5.35 0.11 12.59
CA LYS A 215 -6.59 -0.67 12.64
C LYS A 215 -6.31 -2.16 12.40
N TRP A 216 -5.51 -2.47 11.37
CA TRP A 216 -5.26 -3.84 10.92
C TRP A 216 -3.98 -4.46 11.48
N LYS A 217 -3.32 -3.77 12.43
CA LYS A 217 -2.07 -4.21 13.09
C LYS A 217 -1.00 -4.64 12.08
N ILE A 218 -0.88 -3.86 11.00
CA ILE A 218 0.09 -4.12 9.93
C ILE A 218 1.50 -3.96 10.51
N THR A 219 2.36 -4.94 10.24
CA THR A 219 3.77 -4.93 10.64
C THR A 219 4.65 -4.53 9.47
N SER A 220 5.89 -4.11 9.75
CA SER A 220 6.85 -3.66 8.75
C SER A 220 8.26 -4.06 9.13
N SER A 221 9.12 -4.28 8.14
CA SER A 221 10.57 -4.46 8.32
C SER A 221 11.28 -3.19 8.77
N CYS A 222 10.60 -2.04 8.78
CA CYS A 222 11.14 -0.75 9.21
C CYS A 222 12.34 -0.24 8.41
N GLU A 223 12.47 -0.73 7.18
CA GLU A 223 13.39 -0.16 6.21
C GLU A 223 13.07 1.32 6.01
N ILE A 224 14.07 2.18 6.16
CA ILE A 224 13.92 3.61 5.96
C ILE A 224 13.97 3.88 4.46
N ALA A 225 12.94 4.54 3.91
CA ALA A 225 12.99 5.00 2.54
C ALA A 225 14.05 6.12 2.43
N PRO A 226 15.07 6.00 1.56
CA PRO A 226 16.07 7.04 1.40
C PRO A 226 15.38 8.32 0.91
N LYS A 227 15.75 9.45 1.52
CA LYS A 227 15.21 10.76 1.14
C LYS A 227 15.94 11.24 -0.13
N PRO A 228 15.21 11.65 -1.19
CA PRO A 228 15.82 12.30 -2.35
C PRO A 228 16.47 13.64 -1.98
N GLU A 229 17.52 14.01 -2.71
CA GLU A 229 18.11 15.36 -2.69
C GLU A 229 17.24 16.35 -3.48
N SER A 230 16.72 15.90 -4.62
CA SER A 230 15.87 16.73 -5.48
C SER A 230 14.98 15.89 -6.39
N ALA A 231 14.05 16.56 -7.07
CA ALA A 231 13.34 16.01 -8.21
C ALA A 231 13.67 16.86 -9.45
N LYS A 232 13.97 16.21 -10.57
CA LYS A 232 14.27 16.89 -11.84
C LYS A 232 13.55 16.23 -13.01
N CYS A 233 13.38 16.98 -14.08
CA CYS A 233 12.98 16.46 -15.39
C CYS A 233 14.23 15.92 -16.09
N ILE A 234 14.29 14.62 -16.31
CA ILE A 234 15.38 13.95 -17.03
C ILE A 234 14.75 13.15 -18.16
N ASN A 235 15.12 13.43 -19.41
CA ASN A 235 14.62 12.76 -20.60
C ASN A 235 13.09 12.68 -20.69
N GLY A 236 12.40 13.79 -20.41
CA GLY A 236 10.93 13.83 -20.46
C GLY A 236 10.23 13.18 -19.26
N LYS A 237 10.98 12.71 -18.25
CA LYS A 237 10.43 12.04 -17.06
C LYS A 237 10.86 12.70 -15.76
N ALA A 238 9.89 12.90 -14.87
CA ALA A 238 10.14 13.27 -13.48
C ALA A 238 10.94 12.19 -12.76
N THR A 239 12.13 12.56 -12.29
CA THR A 239 13.09 11.65 -11.68
C THR A 239 13.53 12.20 -10.33
N LEU A 240 13.43 11.37 -9.30
CA LEU A 240 14.01 11.65 -7.99
C LEU A 240 15.51 11.37 -8.05
N LEU A 241 16.30 12.29 -7.52
CA LEU A 241 17.76 12.19 -7.48
C LEU A 241 18.21 11.93 -6.05
N TYR A 242 19.00 10.89 -5.85
CA TYR A 242 19.52 10.48 -4.55
C TYR A 242 21.03 10.74 -4.45
N GLU A 243 21.52 10.97 -3.23
CA GLU A 243 22.96 11.14 -2.98
C GLU A 243 23.80 9.95 -3.50
N SER A 244 23.28 8.72 -3.39
CA SER A 244 23.92 7.52 -3.95
C SER A 244 24.11 7.58 -5.47
N ASP A 245 23.19 8.22 -6.20
CA ASP A 245 23.32 8.40 -7.65
C ASP A 245 24.47 9.36 -7.95
N ARG A 246 24.55 10.46 -7.19
CA ARG A 246 25.64 11.45 -7.30
C ARG A 246 26.99 10.80 -7.04
N ASP A 247 27.09 9.99 -6.00
CA ASP A 247 28.34 9.35 -5.62
C ASP A 247 28.79 8.33 -6.66
N THR A 248 27.85 7.57 -7.23
CA THR A 248 28.12 6.63 -8.32
C THR A 248 28.62 7.35 -9.56
N GLU A 249 27.97 8.44 -9.96
CA GLU A 249 28.38 9.26 -11.11
C GLU A 249 29.75 9.91 -10.89
N LYS A 250 29.99 10.43 -9.69
CA LYS A 250 31.29 10.99 -9.30
C LYS A 250 32.41 9.95 -9.37
N GLN A 251 32.16 8.71 -8.94
CA GLN A 251 33.13 7.62 -9.07
C GLN A 251 33.41 7.27 -10.54
N ASN A 252 32.40 7.31 -11.41
CA ASN A 252 32.60 7.06 -12.83
C ASN A 252 33.43 8.18 -13.49
N LEU A 253 33.16 9.45 -13.16
CA LEU A 253 33.99 10.57 -13.61
C LEU A 253 35.44 10.43 -13.14
N GLN A 254 35.65 10.02 -11.88
CA GLN A 254 37.01 9.78 -11.36
C GLN A 254 37.74 8.69 -12.16
N LYS A 255 37.07 7.57 -12.49
CA LYS A 255 37.67 6.52 -13.33
C LYS A 255 38.06 7.02 -14.71
N MET A 256 37.18 7.79 -15.37
CA MET A 256 37.50 8.40 -16.66
C MET A 256 38.70 9.34 -16.57
N TYR A 257 38.74 10.16 -15.52
CA TYR A 257 39.86 11.05 -15.24
C TYR A 257 41.17 10.28 -15.03
N ASP A 258 41.16 9.23 -14.21
CA ASP A 258 42.34 8.41 -13.91
C ASP A 258 42.89 7.72 -15.16
N GLU A 259 42.01 7.19 -16.03
CA GLU A 259 42.40 6.63 -17.33
C GLU A 259 43.11 7.68 -18.20
N ILE A 260 42.56 8.90 -18.27
CA ILE A 260 43.16 9.99 -19.06
C ILE A 260 44.53 10.38 -18.49
N ILE A 261 44.67 10.49 -17.18
CA ILE A 261 45.95 10.83 -16.54
C ILE A 261 47.00 9.73 -16.75
N ALA A 262 46.59 8.46 -16.68
CA ALA A 262 47.46 7.33 -16.99
C ALA A 262 47.97 7.39 -18.44
N LEU A 263 47.10 7.67 -19.41
CA LEU A 263 47.49 7.84 -20.82
C LEU A 263 48.39 9.07 -21.03
N SER A 264 48.04 10.21 -20.44
CA SER A 264 48.83 11.45 -20.47
C SER A 264 50.24 11.26 -19.91
N SER A 265 50.39 10.40 -18.89
CA SER A 265 51.66 10.11 -18.22
C SER A 265 52.37 8.86 -18.74
N SER A 266 51.84 8.19 -19.76
CA SER A 266 52.33 6.88 -20.24
C SER A 266 53.66 6.96 -21.00
N SER A 267 54.00 8.12 -21.57
CA SER A 267 55.29 8.34 -22.24
C SER A 267 56.37 8.65 -21.19
N THR A 268 57.33 7.74 -21.04
CA THR A 268 58.44 7.85 -20.08
C THR A 268 59.69 8.53 -20.65
N SER A 269 59.73 8.76 -21.97
CA SER A 269 60.80 9.52 -22.62
C SER A 269 60.30 10.89 -23.07
N CYS A 270 61.16 11.89 -22.91
CA CYS A 270 60.95 13.23 -23.46
C CYS A 270 61.42 13.34 -24.92
N ASP A 271 61.71 12.22 -25.57
CA ASP A 271 62.33 12.17 -26.91
C ASP A 271 61.33 12.41 -28.05
N GLY A 272 60.22 13.10 -27.78
CA GLY A 272 59.16 13.35 -28.75
C GLY A 272 58.47 14.69 -28.54
N ASP A 273 57.70 15.11 -29.54
CA ASP A 273 56.90 16.32 -29.48
C ASP A 273 55.78 16.18 -28.44
N TRP A 274 55.58 17.22 -27.63
CA TRP A 274 54.53 17.29 -26.63
C TRP A 274 53.55 18.40 -26.95
N ASN A 275 52.30 18.18 -26.58
CA ASN A 275 51.26 19.20 -26.63
C ASN A 275 50.47 19.19 -25.32
N PHE A 276 49.52 20.10 -25.16
CA PHE A 276 48.66 20.15 -23.99
C PHE A 276 47.19 20.29 -24.41
N THR A 277 46.31 19.80 -23.55
CA THR A 277 44.87 19.93 -23.73
C THR A 277 44.18 20.37 -22.45
N ALA A 278 43.02 21.00 -22.61
CA ALA A 278 42.13 21.39 -21.53
C ALA A 278 41.38 20.15 -20.99
N ILE A 279 41.34 19.98 -19.68
CA ILE A 279 40.59 18.91 -19.02
C ILE A 279 39.70 19.47 -17.90
N GLY A 280 38.52 18.88 -17.81
CA GLY A 280 37.43 19.32 -16.95
C GLY A 280 36.60 20.44 -17.56
N SER A 281 35.44 20.68 -16.98
CA SER A 281 34.46 21.69 -17.36
C SER A 281 33.92 22.37 -16.11
N LYS A 282 34.47 23.54 -15.77
CA LYS A 282 33.99 24.31 -14.63
C LYS A 282 32.55 24.81 -14.88
N PRO A 283 31.68 24.80 -13.86
CA PRO A 283 30.32 25.37 -13.94
C PRO A 283 30.24 26.80 -14.52
N CYS A 284 31.26 27.61 -14.28
CA CYS A 284 31.36 29.00 -14.75
C CYS A 284 31.97 29.16 -16.16
N GLY A 285 32.30 28.05 -16.83
CA GLY A 285 33.02 28.03 -18.09
C GLY A 285 34.54 27.92 -17.93
N GLY A 286 35.18 27.36 -18.96
CA GLY A 286 36.60 27.06 -18.98
C GLY A 286 36.96 25.71 -18.33
N PRO A 287 38.21 25.25 -18.51
CA PRO A 287 38.62 23.96 -17.97
C PRO A 287 38.96 24.03 -16.48
N GLU A 288 39.00 22.86 -15.84
CA GLU A 288 39.52 22.73 -14.48
C GLU A 288 41.04 22.92 -14.46
N LYS A 289 41.73 22.38 -15.47
CA LYS A 289 43.18 22.53 -15.66
C LYS A 289 43.60 22.19 -17.09
N TYR A 290 44.90 22.33 -17.35
CA TYR A 290 45.54 21.81 -18.55
C TYR A 290 46.43 20.63 -18.19
N ILE A 291 46.50 19.65 -19.08
CA ILE A 291 47.40 18.49 -18.95
C ILE A 291 48.28 18.35 -20.20
N PRO A 292 49.57 18.03 -20.05
CA PRO A 292 50.44 17.70 -21.17
C PRO A 292 50.16 16.28 -21.68
N TYR A 293 50.40 16.03 -22.96
CA TYR A 293 50.38 14.69 -23.54
C TYR A 293 51.40 14.58 -24.67
N SER A 294 51.97 13.39 -24.84
CA SER A 294 52.94 13.13 -25.91
C SER A 294 52.24 12.96 -27.25
N LEU A 295 52.80 13.48 -28.34
CA LEU A 295 52.31 13.22 -29.70
C LEU A 295 52.61 11.79 -30.18
N GLN A 296 53.33 10.99 -29.38
CA GLN A 296 53.65 9.59 -29.68
C GLN A 296 52.56 8.60 -29.21
N ILE A 297 51.58 9.04 -28.41
CA ILE A 297 50.43 8.21 -28.04
C ILE A 297 49.38 8.23 -29.17
N ASN A 298 48.35 7.39 -29.05
CA ASN A 298 47.15 7.51 -29.90
C ASN A 298 46.38 8.80 -29.56
N THR A 299 46.79 9.91 -30.19
CA THR A 299 46.27 11.25 -29.88
C THR A 299 44.78 11.41 -30.18
N VAL A 300 44.27 10.73 -31.21
CA VAL A 300 42.83 10.75 -31.56
C VAL A 300 42.00 10.12 -30.45
N GLU A 301 42.38 8.92 -30.00
CA GLU A 301 41.66 8.24 -28.92
C GLU A 301 41.77 8.99 -27.59
N PHE A 302 42.97 9.48 -27.26
CA PHE A 302 43.19 10.27 -26.05
C PHE A 302 42.33 11.54 -26.02
N LEU A 303 42.35 12.33 -27.11
CA LEU A 303 41.56 13.56 -27.19
C LEU A 303 40.05 13.29 -27.19
N ASN A 304 39.61 12.17 -27.77
CA ASN A 304 38.21 11.75 -27.67
C ASN A 304 37.83 11.42 -26.21
N LYS A 305 38.67 10.69 -25.47
CA LYS A 305 38.45 10.41 -24.03
C LYS A 305 38.37 11.70 -23.21
N VAL A 306 39.27 12.66 -23.46
CA VAL A 306 39.23 13.99 -22.82
C VAL A 306 37.92 14.71 -23.12
N ASN A 307 37.48 14.71 -24.39
CA ASN A 307 36.22 15.35 -24.78
C ASN A 307 35.01 14.70 -24.10
N PHE A 308 34.94 13.37 -24.07
CA PHE A 308 33.87 12.65 -23.38
C PHE A 308 33.85 12.94 -21.87
N TYR A 309 35.01 12.97 -21.23
CA TYR A 309 35.11 13.36 -19.81
C TYR A 309 34.60 14.79 -19.58
N ASN A 310 35.01 15.75 -20.41
CA ASN A 310 34.59 17.15 -20.26
C ASN A 310 33.06 17.31 -20.43
N ILE A 311 32.45 16.60 -21.38
CA ILE A 311 31.00 16.57 -21.56
C ILE A 311 30.32 15.94 -20.35
N ALA A 312 30.80 14.78 -19.89
CA ALA A 312 30.22 14.08 -18.75
C ALA A 312 30.31 14.89 -17.45
N GLU A 313 31.43 15.58 -17.20
CA GLU A 313 31.59 16.45 -16.03
C GLU A 313 30.70 17.69 -16.11
N MET A 314 30.51 18.26 -17.31
CA MET A 314 29.58 19.36 -17.54
C MET A 314 28.14 18.95 -17.21
N GLU A 315 27.69 17.82 -17.76
CA GLU A 315 26.35 17.26 -17.49
C GLU A 315 26.16 16.95 -16.00
N PHE A 316 27.18 16.40 -15.33
CA PHE A 316 27.17 16.17 -13.89
C PHE A 316 27.02 17.48 -13.11
N ASN A 317 27.78 18.52 -13.47
CA ASN A 317 27.73 19.82 -12.82
C ASN A 317 26.34 20.47 -12.93
N GLU A 318 25.73 20.41 -14.12
CA GLU A 318 24.37 20.89 -14.33
C GLU A 318 23.33 20.04 -13.57
N LYS A 319 23.46 18.71 -13.63
CA LYS A 319 22.55 17.78 -12.97
C LYS A 319 22.56 17.95 -11.45
N TRP A 320 23.70 18.20 -10.84
CA TRP A 320 23.83 18.30 -9.38
C TRP A 320 23.94 19.75 -8.87
N ASN A 321 23.75 20.74 -9.74
CA ASN A 321 23.86 22.17 -9.43
C ASN A 321 25.20 22.49 -8.73
N ILE A 322 26.30 21.96 -9.24
CA ILE A 322 27.64 22.17 -8.67
C ILE A 322 28.05 23.63 -8.88
N PHE A 323 28.49 24.29 -7.80
CA PHE A 323 28.98 25.67 -7.85
C PHE A 323 30.50 25.72 -7.98
N SER A 324 31.00 26.73 -8.70
CA SER A 324 32.42 27.04 -8.84
C SER A 324 32.73 28.41 -8.23
N ASN A 325 33.95 28.59 -7.76
CA ASN A 325 34.46 29.90 -7.32
C ASN A 325 34.86 30.81 -8.49
N CYS A 326 34.69 30.36 -9.74
CA CYS A 326 34.98 31.10 -10.97
C CYS A 326 36.45 31.48 -11.17
N ASP A 327 37.39 30.77 -10.52
CA ASP A 327 38.81 31.03 -10.69
C ASP A 327 39.27 30.74 -12.14
N PHE A 328 39.89 31.75 -12.75
CA PHE A 328 40.41 31.66 -14.11
C PHE A 328 41.67 30.79 -14.16
N VAL A 329 41.66 29.80 -15.03
CA VAL A 329 42.82 28.94 -15.29
C VAL A 329 43.58 29.50 -16.48
N THR A 330 44.82 29.96 -16.25
CA THR A 330 45.69 30.49 -17.31
C THR A 330 46.01 29.38 -18.32
N LYS A 331 45.89 29.67 -19.62
CA LYS A 331 46.28 28.75 -20.69
C LYS A 331 47.81 28.70 -20.83
N PRO A 332 48.44 27.50 -20.87
CA PRO A 332 49.87 27.37 -21.17
C PRO A 332 50.23 27.91 -22.56
N LYS A 333 51.48 28.33 -22.74
CA LYS A 333 52.07 28.66 -24.05
C LYS A 333 52.69 27.45 -24.73
N SER A 334 53.28 26.54 -23.96
CA SER A 334 53.95 25.35 -24.51
C SER A 334 54.10 24.26 -23.44
N VAL A 335 54.62 23.10 -23.87
CA VAL A 335 55.08 22.02 -23.00
C VAL A 335 56.58 21.88 -23.19
N VAL A 336 57.33 21.79 -22.09
CA VAL A 336 58.79 21.53 -22.10
C VAL A 336 59.10 20.32 -21.23
N CYS A 337 60.20 19.64 -21.51
CA CYS A 337 60.69 18.58 -20.63
C CYS A 337 61.58 19.18 -19.54
N VAL A 338 61.24 18.93 -18.28
CA VAL A 338 62.08 19.27 -17.11
C VAL A 338 62.29 17.99 -16.31
N ASN A 339 63.56 17.58 -16.15
CA ASN A 339 63.94 16.38 -15.38
C ASN A 339 63.19 15.10 -15.80
N GLY A 340 63.03 14.90 -17.12
CA GLY A 340 62.33 13.73 -17.66
C GLY A 340 60.80 13.78 -17.54
N LYS A 341 60.22 14.92 -17.12
CA LYS A 341 58.77 15.10 -16.99
C LYS A 341 58.28 16.27 -17.85
N ALA A 342 57.22 16.01 -18.61
CA ALA A 342 56.51 17.04 -19.36
C ALA A 342 55.89 18.09 -18.42
N THR A 343 56.24 19.35 -18.64
CA THR A 343 55.89 20.48 -17.77
C THR A 343 55.28 21.59 -18.61
N LEU A 344 54.15 22.15 -18.16
CA LEU A 344 53.46 23.26 -18.83
C LEU A 344 54.19 24.57 -18.55
N VAL A 345 54.40 25.39 -19.59
CA VAL A 345 55.00 26.73 -19.51
C VAL A 345 53.92 27.78 -19.73
N TYR A 346 53.86 28.79 -18.86
CA TYR A 346 52.80 29.82 -18.88
C TYR A 346 53.28 31.22 -19.28
N ASN A 347 54.59 31.48 -19.25
CA ASN A 347 55.18 32.82 -19.42
C ASN A 347 55.89 33.02 -20.74
#